data_AF-A0A3Q8D2N8-F1
#
_entry.id   AF-A0A3Q8D2N8-F1
#
_cell.length_a   1.000
_cell.length_b   1.000
_cell.length_c   1.000
_cell.angle_alpha   90.00
_cell.angle_beta   90.00
_cell.angle_gamma   90.00
#
_symmetry.space_group_name_H-M   'P 1'
#
loop_
_entity.id
_entity.type
_entity.pdbx_description
1 polymer ?
#
loop_
_entity_poly.entity_id
_entity_poly.type
_entity_poly.pdbx_seq_one_letter_code
_entity_poly.pdbx_strand_id
1 'polypeptide(L)'
;MVTRLICFFGGFLLSSILDTTVAEFNEWSILGAGLIVASVEAINSFYYSISKKLPSLARNLGLINDLKLGVLYGLIVDAFKLGS
;
A
#
# COMPACT_ATOMS: atom_id res chain seq x y z
N MET A 1 -16.39 -4.14 -10.72
CA MET A 1 -15.69 -5.35 -10.25
C MET A 1 -14.31 -5.46 -10.88
N VAL A 2 -14.22 -5.53 -12.21
CA VAL A 2 -12.94 -5.61 -12.94
C VAL A 2 -11.98 -4.46 -12.61
N THR A 3 -12.46 -3.22 -12.55
CA THR A 3 -11.62 -2.04 -12.21
C THR A 3 -10.97 -2.14 -10.83
N ARG A 4 -11.67 -2.73 -9.84
CA ARG A 4 -11.14 -2.92 -8.48
C ARG A 4 -10.02 -3.97 -8.46
N LEU A 5 -10.21 -5.05 -9.23
CA LEU A 5 -9.19 -6.08 -9.44
C LEU A 5 -7.95 -5.52 -10.16
N ILE A 6 -8.13 -4.68 -11.18
CA ILE A 6 -7.02 -4.01 -11.87
C ILE A 6 -6.25 -3.11 -10.89
N CYS A 7 -6.96 -2.32 -10.06
CA CYS A 7 -6.30 -1.51 -9.03
C CYS A 7 -5.55 -2.36 -8.01
N PHE A 8 -6.12 -3.48 -7.58
CA PHE A 8 -5.46 -4.41 -6.65
C PHE A 8 -4.18 -5.00 -7.25
N PHE A 9 -4.24 -5.56 -8.47
CA PHE A 9 -3.06 -6.12 -9.13
C PHE A 9 -2.03 -5.04 -9.49
N GLY A 10 -2.47 -3.83 -9.86
CA GLY A 10 -1.58 -2.69 -10.04
C GLY A 10 -0.82 -2.34 -8.76
N GLY A 11 -1.52 -2.31 -7.61
CA GLY A 11 -0.88 -2.14 -6.30
C GLY A 11 0.08 -3.27 -5.94
N PHE A 12 -0.28 -4.52 -6.26
CA PHE A 12 0.58 -5.68 -6.04
C PHE A 12 1.89 -5.59 -6.84
N LEU A 13 1.84 -5.18 -8.11
CA LEU A 13 3.05 -4.96 -8.93
C LEU A 13 3.88 -3.78 -8.42
N LEU A 14 3.22 -2.72 -7.95
CA LEU A 14 3.88 -1.56 -7.36
C LEU A 14 4.68 -1.93 -6.10
N SER A 15 4.17 -2.89 -5.31
CA SER A 15 4.87 -3.42 -4.14
C SER A 15 6.24 -3.96 -4.49
N SER A 16 6.36 -4.76 -5.55
CA SER A 16 7.64 -5.36 -5.92
C SER A 16 8.65 -4.30 -6.38
N ILE A 17 8.19 -3.21 -7.00
CA ILE A 17 9.04 -2.06 -7.33
C ILE A 17 9.54 -1.41 -6.02
N LEU A 18 8.63 -1.13 -5.07
CA LEU A 18 9.00 -0.54 -3.78
C LEU A 18 10.00 -1.41 -3.02
N ASP A 19 9.75 -2.71 -2.95
CA ASP A 19 10.62 -3.67 -2.26
C ASP A 19 12.03 -3.68 -2.86
N THR A 20 12.15 -3.77 -4.20
CA THR A 20 13.47 -3.70 -4.86
C THR A 20 14.20 -2.38 -4.59
N THR A 21 13.49 -1.24 -4.62
CA THR A 21 14.13 0.06 -4.34
C THR A 21 14.61 0.18 -2.89
N VAL A 22 13.85 -0.33 -1.92
CA VAL A 22 14.25 -0.28 -0.51
C VAL A 22 15.38 -1.28 -0.22
N ALA A 23 15.35 -2.44 -0.88
CA ALA A 23 16.37 -3.48 -0.76
C ALA A 23 17.75 -3.05 -1.32
N GLU A 24 17.78 -2.21 -2.36
CA GLU A 24 19.05 -1.65 -2.85
C GLU A 24 19.77 -0.79 -1.79
N PHE A 25 19.02 -0.12 -0.90
CA PHE A 25 19.58 0.66 0.19
C PHE A 25 19.70 -0.18 1.47
N ASN A 26 20.63 -1.14 1.46
CA ASN A 26 20.77 -2.17 2.51
C ASN A 26 20.79 -1.62 3.96
N GLU A 27 21.57 -0.56 4.24
CA GLU A 27 21.64 0.05 5.58
C GLU A 27 20.43 0.93 5.93
N TRP A 28 19.69 1.42 4.94
CA TRP A 28 18.54 2.31 5.12
C TRP A 28 17.21 1.55 5.07
N SER A 29 17.25 0.23 4.98
CA SER A 29 16.08 -0.65 4.92
C SER A 29 15.11 -0.43 6.09
N ILE A 30 15.62 -0.21 7.30
CA ILE A 30 14.82 0.08 8.50
C ILE A 30 14.09 1.43 8.37
N LEU A 31 14.78 2.45 7.84
CA LEU A 31 14.16 3.76 7.57
C LEU A 31 13.10 3.63 6.46
N GLY A 32 13.37 2.85 5.42
CA GLY A 32 12.42 2.55 4.35
C GLY A 32 11.15 1.87 4.86
N ALA A 33 11.29 0.85 5.70
CA ALA A 33 10.16 0.17 6.34
C ALA A 33 9.34 1.14 7.21
N GLY A 34 10.00 2.00 7.99
CA GLY A 34 9.34 3.05 8.77
C GLY A 34 8.57 4.04 7.89
N LEU A 35 9.15 4.46 6.77
CA LEU A 35 8.51 5.35 5.80
C LEU A 35 7.26 4.71 5.17
N ILE A 36 7.33 3.42 4.82
CA ILE A 36 6.21 2.67 4.26
C ILE A 36 5.05 2.62 5.27
N VAL A 37 5.34 2.24 6.52
CA VAL A 37 4.32 2.16 7.58
C VAL A 37 3.71 3.54 7.85
N ALA A 38 4.53 4.58 7.96
CA ALA A 38 4.07 5.96 8.13
C ALA A 38 3.17 6.42 6.97
N SER A 39 3.51 6.06 5.74
CA SER A 39 2.71 6.39 4.55
C SER A 39 1.35 5.67 4.57
N VAL A 40 1.32 4.39 4.94
CA VAL A 40 0.07 3.61 5.08
C VAL A 40 -0.83 4.23 6.16
N GLU A 41 -0.27 4.59 7.30
CA GLU A 41 -1.02 5.19 8.40
C GLU A 41 -1.54 6.58 8.05
N ALA A 42 -0.74 7.40 7.34
CA ALA A 42 -1.16 8.69 6.84
C ALA A 42 -2.35 8.58 5.88
N ILE A 43 -2.33 7.61 4.95
CA ILE A 43 -3.45 7.33 4.04
C ILE A 43 -4.69 6.88 4.83
N ASN A 44 -4.51 6.05 5.87
CA ASN A 44 -5.61 5.59 6.71
C ASN A 44 -6.27 6.75 7.48
N SER A 45 -5.46 7.59 8.14
CA SER A 45 -5.94 8.77 8.86
C SER A 45 -6.67 9.74 7.93
N PHE A 46 -6.14 9.97 6.72
CA PHE A 46 -6.78 10.79 5.70
C PHE A 46 -8.14 10.21 5.27
N TYR A 47 -8.20 8.90 5.00
CA TYR A 47 -9.44 8.22 4.61
C TYR A 47 -10.51 8.31 5.71
N TYR A 48 -10.15 8.05 6.96
CA TYR A 48 -11.08 8.14 8.09
C TYR A 48 -11.59 9.58 8.31
N SER A 49 -10.71 10.57 8.20
CA SER A 49 -11.08 11.98 8.33
C SER A 49 -12.08 12.42 7.25
N ILE A 50 -11.87 11.99 6.00
CA ILE A 50 -12.79 12.26 4.90
C ILE A 50 -14.09 11.48 5.06
N SER A 51 -14.02 10.20 5.42
CA SER A 51 -15.21 9.37 5.58
C SER A 51 -16.16 9.88 6.65
N LYS A 52 -15.64 10.54 7.69
CA LYS A 52 -16.45 11.19 8.73
C LYS A 52 -17.11 12.48 8.25
N LYS A 53 -16.47 13.24 7.37
CA LYS A 53 -16.99 14.53 6.86
C LYS A 53 -17.88 14.39 5.62
N LEU A 54 -17.54 13.47 4.72
CA LEU A 54 -18.11 13.35 3.37
C LEU A 54 -18.22 11.86 2.98
N PRO A 55 -19.29 11.16 3.40
CA PRO A 55 -19.45 9.73 3.14
C PRO A 55 -19.61 9.39 1.65
N SER A 56 -20.10 10.32 0.82
CA SER A 56 -20.20 10.14 -0.63
C SER A 56 -18.83 10.12 -1.32
N LEU A 57 -17.88 10.93 -0.83
CA LEU A 57 -16.52 10.99 -1.37
C LEU A 57 -15.69 9.76 -0.97
N ALA A 58 -15.93 9.22 0.23
CA ALA A 58 -15.32 7.99 0.71
C ALA A 58 -15.61 6.79 -0.20
N ARG A 59 -16.82 6.73 -0.79
CA ARG A 59 -17.18 5.68 -1.75
C ARG A 59 -16.35 5.74 -3.03
N ASN A 60 -15.98 6.93 -3.49
CA ASN A 60 -15.12 7.11 -4.67
C ASN A 60 -13.65 6.79 -4.39
N LEU A 61 -13.20 6.97 -3.14
CA LEU A 61 -11.87 6.60 -2.68
C LEU A 61 -11.66 5.07 -2.55
N GLY A 62 -12.70 4.26 -2.80
CA GLY A 62 -12.62 2.80 -2.74
C GLY A 62 -11.55 2.19 -3.64
N LEU A 63 -11.30 2.78 -4.82
CA LEU A 63 -10.25 2.32 -5.75
C LEU A 63 -8.84 2.51 -5.19
N ILE A 64 -8.61 3.61 -4.46
CA ILE A 64 -7.33 3.89 -3.79
C ILE A 64 -7.11 2.89 -2.66
N ASN A 65 -8.19 2.52 -1.95
CA ASN A 65 -8.11 1.52 -0.90
C ASN A 65 -7.81 0.11 -1.46
N ASP A 66 -8.37 -0.25 -2.63
CA ASP A 66 -8.03 -1.51 -3.29
C ASP A 66 -6.55 -1.54 -3.74
N LEU A 67 -6.03 -0.41 -4.24
CA LEU A 67 -4.59 -0.28 -4.58
C LEU A 67 -3.71 -0.40 -3.33
N LYS A 68 -4.08 0.27 -2.23
CA LYS A 68 -3.39 0.17 -0.93
C LYS A 68 -3.34 -1.29 -0.45
N LEU A 69 -4.45 -2.02 -0.55
CA LEU A 69 -4.52 -3.43 -0.20
C LEU A 69 -3.59 -4.29 -1.07
N GLY A 70 -3.52 -4.01 -2.36
CA GLY A 70 -2.58 -4.66 -3.28
C GLY A 70 -1.12 -4.46 -2.86
N VAL A 71 -0.73 -3.23 -2.53
CA VAL A 71 0.64 -2.90 -2.07
C VAL A 71 0.98 -3.63 -0.78
N LEU A 72 0.11 -3.57 0.23
CA LEU A 72 0.30 -4.27 1.51
C LEU A 72 0.43 -5.77 1.33
N TYR A 73 -0.44 -6.38 0.51
CA TYR A 73 -0.40 -7.81 0.26
C TYR A 73 0.87 -8.23 -0.48
N GLY A 74 1.31 -7.44 -1.46
CA GLY A 74 2.58 -7.67 -2.16
C GLY A 74 3.77 -7.67 -1.21
N LEU A 75 3.87 -6.66 -0.33
CA LEU A 75 5.00 -6.52 0.59
C LEU A 75 5.07 -7.68 1.57
N ILE A 76 3.91 -8.11 2.08
CA ILE A 76 3.82 -9.25 2.99
C ILE A 76 4.26 -10.55 2.27
N VAL A 77 3.78 -10.77 1.04
CA VAL A 77 4.12 -11.96 0.26
C VAL A 77 5.62 -11.99 -0.05
N ASP A 78 6.21 -10.87 -0.46
CA ASP A 78 7.64 -10.79 -0.77
C ASP A 78 8.51 -10.96 0.49
N ALA A 79 8.10 -10.40 1.64
CA ALA A 79 8.77 -10.63 2.92
C ALA A 79 8.78 -12.13 3.33
N PHE A 80 7.70 -12.87 3.05
CA PHE A 80 7.66 -14.31 3.33
C PHE A 80 8.54 -15.13 2.36
N LYS A 81 8.76 -14.68 1.12
CA LYS A 81 9.63 -15.39 0.17
C LYS A 81 11.10 -15.38 0.60
N LEU A 82 11.53 -14.34 1.30
CA LEU A 82 12.91 -14.18 1.77
C LEU A 82 13.17 -14.84 3.15
N GLY A 83 12.12 -15.36 3.79
CA GLY A 83 12.17 -15.96 5.13
C GLY A 83 12.33 -17.50 5.17
N SER A 84 12.56 -18.16 4.03
CA SER A 84 12.86 -19.60 3.92
C SER A 84 14.30 -19.83 3.47
#